data_AF-A0A8J5SE59-F1
#
_entry.id   AF-A0A8J5SE59-F1
#
_cell.length_a   1.000
_cell.length_b   1.000
_cell.length_c   1.000
_cell.angle_alpha   90.00
_cell.angle_beta   90.00
_cell.angle_gamma   90.00
#
_symmetry.space_group_name_H-M   'P 1'
#
loop_
_entity.id
_entity.type
_entity.pdbx_description
1 polymer ?
#
loop_
_entity_poly.entity_id
_entity_poly.type
_entity_poly.pdbx_seq_one_letter_code
_entity_poly.pdbx_strand_id
1 'polypeptide(L)'
;MASRDAAERSAFFARREAAGVLRRVLRGDASRRAAGSIKSLVYSPSVRNKRATFALVCQTLKYLPILKEVLASSGLLTSKWKKQEDLVYVTAYDILFGQETAASGSVEQLILLHKDILLTALEKMCVRRNVRSAEELVSKKNTVKPKPRFLRVNTLRTTTESVIEDLNKIHTVEKDDLVPDMLVLPPGTDLHNHHLVMDGKVFLQVKYLMLLQNLLLNDLRLIIVIAFSPHLYLFLQGKASCMVAVALCPKPGWKVSAFDLTKLNIQ
;
A
#
# COMPACT_ATOMS: atom_id res chain seq x y z
N MET A 1 -11.01 -0.62 -31.26
CA MET A 1 -11.99 -1.49 -30.58
C MET A 1 -11.30 -2.51 -29.66
N ALA A 2 -10.38 -3.34 -30.15
CA ALA A 2 -9.70 -4.37 -29.33
C ALA A 2 -9.02 -3.88 -28.02
N SER A 3 -8.41 -2.68 -28.02
CA SER A 3 -7.79 -2.09 -26.82
C SER A 3 -8.81 -1.74 -25.72
N ARG A 4 -10.01 -1.29 -26.12
CA ARG A 4 -11.09 -0.93 -25.19
C ARG A 4 -11.65 -2.18 -24.50
N ASP A 5 -11.82 -3.26 -25.25
CA ASP A 5 -12.27 -4.56 -24.73
C ASP A 5 -11.24 -5.19 -23.78
N ALA A 6 -9.94 -5.03 -24.06
CA ALA A 6 -8.88 -5.51 -23.18
C ALA A 6 -8.84 -4.75 -21.86
N ALA A 7 -8.97 -3.42 -21.89
CA ALA A 7 -9.05 -2.58 -20.70
C ALA A 7 -10.29 -2.92 -19.86
N GLU A 8 -11.44 -3.12 -20.50
CA GLU A 8 -12.68 -3.52 -19.83
C GLU A 8 -12.54 -4.89 -19.14
N ARG A 9 -11.99 -5.90 -19.83
CA ARG A 9 -11.73 -7.21 -19.23
C ARG A 9 -10.75 -7.10 -18.05
N SER A 10 -9.72 -6.27 -18.18
CA SER A 10 -8.75 -6.04 -17.10
C SER A 10 -9.41 -5.42 -15.87
N ALA A 11 -10.26 -4.39 -16.06
CA ALA A 11 -11.03 -3.77 -14.98
C ALA A 11 -12.02 -4.76 -14.36
N PHE A 12 -12.69 -5.56 -15.19
CA PHE A 12 -13.57 -6.64 -14.74
C PHE A 12 -12.83 -7.55 -13.76
N PHE A 13 -11.71 -8.15 -14.16
CA PHE A 13 -10.96 -9.05 -13.27
C PHE A 13 -10.42 -8.34 -12.03
N ALA A 14 -9.92 -7.11 -12.16
CA ALA A 14 -9.40 -6.33 -11.04
C ALA A 14 -10.47 -6.12 -9.94
N ARG A 15 -11.74 -5.86 -10.31
CA ARG A 15 -12.83 -5.75 -9.31
C ARG A 15 -13.04 -7.03 -8.52
N ARG A 16 -13.02 -8.19 -9.18
CA ARG A 16 -13.24 -9.50 -8.51
C ARG A 16 -12.07 -9.86 -7.60
N GLU A 17 -10.84 -9.63 -8.07
CA GLU A 17 -9.63 -9.80 -7.27
C GLU A 17 -9.63 -8.86 -6.05
N ALA A 18 -9.96 -7.59 -6.26
CA ALA A 18 -10.07 -6.60 -5.18
C ALA A 18 -11.16 -6.97 -4.18
N ALA A 19 -12.33 -7.45 -4.63
CA ALA A 19 -13.38 -7.93 -3.75
C ALA A 19 -12.93 -9.12 -2.90
N GLY A 20 -12.17 -10.07 -3.48
CA GLY A 20 -11.58 -11.18 -2.74
C GLY A 20 -10.58 -10.74 -1.66
N VAL A 21 -9.74 -9.75 -1.97
CA VAL A 21 -8.82 -9.16 -0.99
C VAL A 21 -9.58 -8.39 0.09
N LEU A 22 -10.54 -7.55 -0.30
CA LEU A 22 -11.36 -6.75 0.60
C LEU A 22 -12.11 -7.63 1.59
N ARG A 23 -12.70 -8.73 1.13
CA ARG A 23 -13.34 -9.73 1.99
C ARG A 23 -12.42 -10.24 3.10
N ARG A 24 -11.17 -10.58 2.75
CA ARG A 24 -10.20 -11.07 3.74
C ARG A 24 -9.82 -9.99 4.75
N VAL A 25 -9.72 -8.74 4.30
CA VAL A 25 -9.46 -7.58 5.16
C VAL A 25 -10.63 -7.35 6.12
N LEU A 26 -11.86 -7.25 5.61
CA LEU A 26 -13.06 -6.99 6.42
C LEU A 26 -13.39 -8.12 7.39
N ARG A 27 -13.25 -9.38 6.95
CA ARG A 27 -13.40 -10.54 7.85
C ARG A 27 -12.34 -10.55 8.94
N GLY A 28 -11.11 -10.17 8.59
CA GLY A 28 -10.02 -10.06 9.56
C GLY A 28 -10.29 -8.97 10.60
N ASP A 29 -10.76 -7.81 10.15
CA ASP A 29 -11.18 -6.71 11.01
C ASP A 29 -12.33 -7.13 11.96
N ALA A 30 -13.39 -7.72 11.42
CA ALA A 30 -14.55 -8.20 12.19
C ALA A 30 -14.17 -9.25 13.25
N SER A 31 -13.19 -10.10 12.96
CA SER A 31 -12.68 -11.12 13.89
C SER A 31 -11.49 -10.66 14.73
N ARG A 32 -11.10 -9.38 14.65
CA ARG A 32 -9.92 -8.78 15.27
C ARG A 32 -8.63 -9.59 15.02
N ARG A 33 -8.54 -10.23 13.86
CA ARG A 33 -7.40 -11.07 13.43
C ARG A 33 -7.01 -10.74 12.00
N ALA A 34 -5.85 -10.13 11.81
CA ALA A 34 -5.35 -9.83 10.48
C ALA A 34 -4.91 -11.12 9.77
N ALA A 35 -5.61 -11.49 8.69
CA ALA A 35 -5.20 -12.60 7.81
C ALA A 35 -3.92 -12.28 7.00
N GLY A 36 -3.45 -11.04 7.07
CA GLY A 36 -2.28 -10.50 6.37
C GLY A 36 -2.46 -9.01 6.09
N SER A 37 -1.35 -8.32 5.79
CA SER A 37 -1.42 -6.93 5.30
C SER A 37 -2.08 -6.86 3.91
N ILE A 38 -2.68 -5.73 3.55
CA ILE A 38 -3.22 -5.50 2.19
C ILE A 38 -2.14 -5.80 1.13
N LYS A 39 -0.89 -5.38 1.37
CA LYS A 39 0.23 -5.65 0.46
C LYS A 39 0.47 -7.16 0.31
N SER A 40 0.59 -7.92 1.40
CA SER A 40 0.80 -9.37 1.30
C SER A 40 -0.36 -10.09 0.61
N LEU A 41 -1.60 -9.64 0.84
CA LEU A 41 -2.78 -10.23 0.22
C LEU A 41 -2.87 -9.93 -1.29
N VAL A 42 -2.49 -8.72 -1.73
CA VAL A 42 -2.52 -8.37 -3.16
C VAL A 42 -1.36 -9.02 -3.90
N TYR A 43 -0.18 -9.13 -3.29
CA TYR A 43 0.99 -9.71 -3.95
C TYR A 43 1.02 -11.26 -3.92
N SER A 44 0.02 -11.94 -3.35
CA SER A 44 -0.10 -13.41 -3.37
C SER A 44 -0.28 -13.95 -4.80
N PRO A 45 0.22 -15.15 -5.15
CA PRO A 45 0.19 -15.67 -6.53
C PRO A 45 -1.22 -15.76 -7.15
N SER A 46 -2.27 -15.76 -6.34
CA SER A 46 -3.67 -15.79 -6.76
C SER A 46 -4.17 -14.51 -7.45
N VAL A 47 -3.53 -13.37 -7.23
CA VAL A 47 -3.94 -12.09 -7.86
C VAL A 47 -3.08 -11.84 -9.09
N ARG A 48 -3.69 -11.70 -10.26
CA ARG A 48 -2.99 -11.42 -11.51
C ARG A 48 -2.76 -9.93 -11.69
N ASN A 49 -3.78 -9.10 -11.50
CA ASN A 49 -3.67 -7.66 -11.72
C ASN A 49 -3.23 -6.91 -10.45
N LYS A 50 -1.95 -7.07 -10.06
CA LYS A 50 -1.40 -6.52 -8.81
C LYS A 50 -1.67 -5.04 -8.61
N ARG A 51 -1.35 -4.23 -9.62
CA ARG A 51 -1.38 -2.77 -9.53
C ARG A 51 -2.82 -2.26 -9.43
N ALA A 52 -3.71 -2.70 -10.31
CA ALA A 52 -5.10 -2.26 -10.29
C ALA A 52 -5.81 -2.75 -9.03
N THR A 53 -5.61 -4.01 -8.65
CA THR A 53 -6.17 -4.58 -7.43
C THR A 53 -5.70 -3.84 -6.18
N PHE A 54 -4.40 -3.51 -6.07
CA PHE A 54 -3.89 -2.74 -4.94
C PHE A 54 -4.53 -1.36 -4.85
N ALA A 55 -4.64 -0.66 -5.98
CA ALA A 55 -5.25 0.67 -6.05
C ALA A 55 -6.73 0.62 -5.65
N LEU A 56 -7.50 -0.29 -6.25
CA LEU A 56 -8.94 -0.45 -5.96
C LEU A 56 -9.20 -0.79 -4.49
N VAL A 57 -8.43 -1.70 -3.90
CA VAL A 57 -8.61 -2.05 -2.47
C VAL A 57 -8.31 -0.85 -1.58
N CYS A 58 -7.21 -0.14 -1.80
CA CYS A 58 -6.83 1.01 -0.99
C CYS A 58 -7.88 2.12 -1.07
N GLN A 59 -8.35 2.44 -2.29
CA GLN A 59 -9.34 3.49 -2.45
C GLN A 59 -10.73 3.07 -1.95
N THR A 60 -11.15 1.82 -2.20
CA THR A 60 -12.42 1.32 -1.67
C THR A 60 -12.43 1.39 -0.14
N LEU A 61 -11.33 1.00 0.52
CA LEU A 61 -11.20 1.14 1.99
C LEU A 61 -11.24 2.59 2.46
N LYS A 62 -10.60 3.50 1.72
CA LYS A 62 -10.60 4.94 1.98
C LYS A 62 -12.03 5.52 1.96
N TYR A 63 -12.86 5.09 1.00
CA TYR A 63 -14.25 5.54 0.85
C TYR A 63 -15.28 4.61 1.52
N LEU A 64 -14.86 3.53 2.16
CA LEU A 64 -15.77 2.50 2.68
C LEU A 64 -16.87 3.04 3.62
N PRO A 65 -16.59 3.96 4.57
CA PRO A 65 -17.65 4.52 5.41
C PRO A 65 -18.72 5.29 4.62
N ILE A 66 -18.29 6.01 3.58
CA ILE A 66 -19.17 6.75 2.68
C ILE A 66 -20.02 5.78 1.87
N LEU A 67 -19.38 4.77 1.26
CA LEU A 67 -20.05 3.76 0.45
C LEU A 67 -21.11 3.00 1.25
N LYS A 68 -20.81 2.63 2.50
CA LYS A 68 -21.77 1.97 3.41
C LYS A 68 -23.01 2.82 3.65
N GLU A 69 -22.83 4.11 3.92
CA GLU A 69 -23.94 5.03 4.21
C GLU A 69 -24.80 5.31 2.97
N VAL A 70 -24.16 5.53 1.82
CA VAL A 70 -24.83 5.77 0.54
C VAL A 70 -25.61 4.53 0.09
N LEU A 71 -25.01 3.34 0.16
CA LEU A 71 -25.67 2.08 -0.20
C LEU A 71 -26.81 1.69 0.76
N ALA A 72 -26.69 2.04 2.04
CA ALA A 72 -27.77 1.83 3.00
C ALA A 72 -28.95 2.77 2.72
N SER A 73 -28.66 4.05 2.41
CA SER A 73 -29.69 5.06 2.13
C SER A 73 -30.43 4.82 0.81
N SER A 74 -29.81 4.15 -0.15
CA SER A 74 -30.42 3.81 -1.44
C SER A 74 -31.24 2.52 -1.43
N GLY A 75 -31.19 1.72 -0.36
CA GLY A 75 -31.92 0.45 -0.27
C GLY A 75 -31.40 -0.66 -1.21
N LEU A 76 -30.24 -0.47 -1.84
CA LEU A 76 -29.69 -1.39 -2.85
C LEU A 76 -29.21 -2.74 -2.32
N LEU A 77 -28.85 -2.82 -1.03
CA LEU A 77 -28.30 -4.02 -0.39
C LEU A 77 -29.41 -5.03 -0.01
N THR A 78 -30.00 -5.67 -1.02
CA THR A 78 -30.92 -6.81 -0.84
C THR A 78 -30.19 -8.07 -0.34
N SER A 79 -30.92 -9.10 0.10
CA SER A 79 -30.35 -10.37 0.59
C SER A 79 -29.38 -11.04 -0.40
N LYS A 80 -29.66 -10.89 -1.72
CA LYS A 80 -28.80 -11.36 -2.80
C LYS A 80 -27.43 -10.66 -2.77
N TRP A 81 -27.43 -9.33 -2.71
CA TRP A 81 -26.22 -8.51 -2.82
C TRP A 81 -25.44 -8.43 -1.51
N LYS A 82 -26.09 -8.66 -0.37
CA LYS A 82 -25.41 -8.83 0.94
C LYS A 82 -24.38 -9.96 0.93
N LYS A 83 -24.62 -11.06 0.20
CA LYS A 83 -23.65 -12.17 0.08
C LYS A 83 -22.38 -11.78 -0.71
N GLN A 84 -22.45 -10.72 -1.49
CA GLN A 84 -21.36 -10.21 -2.31
C GLN A 84 -21.06 -8.74 -1.98
N GLU A 85 -21.27 -8.33 -0.72
CA GLU A 85 -21.11 -6.93 -0.31
C GLU A 85 -19.72 -6.37 -0.65
N ASP A 86 -18.67 -7.19 -0.56
CA ASP A 86 -17.30 -6.80 -0.92
C ASP A 86 -17.21 -6.34 -2.38
N LEU A 87 -17.88 -7.07 -3.28
CA LEU A 87 -17.90 -6.75 -4.70
C LEU A 87 -18.77 -5.52 -4.96
N VAL A 88 -19.88 -5.37 -4.23
CA VAL A 88 -20.73 -4.17 -4.31
C VAL A 88 -19.93 -2.93 -3.91
N TYR A 89 -19.16 -2.97 -2.82
CA TYR A 89 -18.35 -1.82 -2.39
C TYR A 89 -17.27 -1.46 -3.41
N VAL A 90 -16.53 -2.45 -3.91
CA VAL A 90 -15.47 -2.22 -4.92
C VAL A 90 -16.06 -1.65 -6.20
N THR A 91 -17.16 -2.24 -6.70
CA THR A 91 -17.81 -1.80 -7.93
C THR A 91 -18.48 -0.44 -7.77
N ALA A 92 -19.11 -0.16 -6.62
CA ALA A 92 -19.66 1.16 -6.33
C ALA A 92 -18.57 2.24 -6.29
N TYR A 93 -17.42 1.95 -5.66
CA TYR A 93 -16.29 2.86 -5.70
C TYR A 93 -15.83 3.13 -7.14
N ASP A 94 -15.58 2.08 -7.90
CA ASP A 94 -15.02 2.19 -9.24
C ASP A 94 -15.97 2.88 -10.24
N ILE A 95 -17.28 2.72 -10.09
CA ILE A 95 -18.28 3.39 -10.94
C ILE A 95 -18.53 4.84 -10.52
N LEU A 96 -18.57 5.13 -9.21
CA LEU A 96 -18.88 6.48 -8.71
C LEU A 96 -17.67 7.41 -8.75
N PHE A 97 -16.46 6.88 -8.59
CA PHE A 97 -15.23 7.67 -8.45
C PHE A 97 -14.12 7.26 -9.44
N GLY A 98 -14.27 6.14 -10.14
CA GLY A 98 -13.30 5.68 -11.14
C GLY A 98 -13.55 6.27 -12.52
N GLN A 99 -12.74 5.84 -13.49
CA GLN A 99 -12.95 6.19 -14.89
C GLN A 99 -14.06 5.31 -15.45
N GLU A 100 -15.02 5.89 -16.16
CA GLU A 100 -16.21 5.23 -16.72
C GLU A 100 -15.85 4.08 -17.67
N THR A 101 -15.53 2.92 -17.09
CA THR A 101 -15.22 1.70 -17.81
C THR A 101 -16.48 0.88 -17.99
N ALA A 102 -16.57 0.23 -19.15
CA ALA A 102 -17.74 -0.53 -19.52
C ALA A 102 -18.10 -1.62 -18.49
N ALA A 103 -19.41 -1.82 -18.36
CA ALA A 103 -20.04 -2.50 -17.24
C ALA A 103 -20.47 -3.90 -17.63
N SER A 104 -19.50 -4.81 -17.59
CA SER A 104 -19.79 -6.23 -17.71
C SER A 104 -19.99 -6.84 -16.32
N GLY A 105 -21.17 -7.43 -16.08
CA GLY A 105 -21.52 -8.15 -14.85
C GLY A 105 -22.78 -7.65 -14.14
N SER A 106 -23.42 -8.54 -13.37
CA SER A 106 -24.71 -8.23 -12.74
C SER A 106 -24.61 -7.16 -11.65
N VAL A 107 -23.47 -7.05 -10.95
CA VAL A 107 -23.26 -6.01 -9.93
C VAL A 107 -23.01 -4.65 -10.59
N GLU A 108 -22.21 -4.62 -11.66
CA GLU A 108 -21.97 -3.41 -12.44
C GLU A 108 -23.26 -2.86 -13.03
N GLN A 109 -24.08 -3.73 -13.64
CA GLN A 109 -25.37 -3.36 -14.19
C GLN A 109 -26.32 -2.83 -13.10
N LEU A 110 -26.35 -3.46 -11.93
CA LEU A 110 -27.13 -2.99 -10.79
C LEU A 110 -26.73 -1.57 -10.37
N ILE A 111 -25.43 -1.33 -10.18
CA ILE A 111 -24.91 -0.04 -9.72
C ILE A 111 -25.11 1.03 -10.80
N LEU A 112 -24.88 0.72 -12.08
CA LEU A 112 -25.15 1.65 -13.17
C LEU A 112 -26.63 2.02 -13.26
N LEU A 113 -27.53 1.03 -13.15
CA LEU A 113 -28.97 1.27 -13.20
C LEU A 113 -29.45 2.25 -12.12
N HIS A 114 -28.75 2.29 -10.98
CA HIS A 114 -29.11 3.14 -9.84
C HIS A 114 -28.06 4.24 -9.59
N LYS A 115 -27.22 4.56 -10.58
CA LYS A 115 -26.12 5.53 -10.46
C LYS A 115 -26.64 6.89 -10.00
N ASP A 116 -27.72 7.37 -10.58
CA ASP A 116 -28.30 8.69 -10.26
C ASP A 116 -28.83 8.77 -8.82
N ILE A 117 -29.42 7.67 -8.33
CA ILE A 117 -29.89 7.55 -6.94
C ILE A 117 -28.71 7.60 -5.98
N LEU A 118 -27.62 6.90 -6.31
CA LEU A 118 -26.39 6.86 -5.51
C LEU A 118 -25.70 8.23 -5.49
N LEU A 119 -25.63 8.93 -6.62
CA LEU A 119 -25.08 10.28 -6.71
C LEU A 119 -25.93 11.28 -5.91
N THR A 120 -27.25 11.21 -6.03
CA THR A 120 -28.17 12.04 -5.22
C THR A 120 -27.99 11.79 -3.73
N ALA A 121 -27.81 10.53 -3.31
CA ALA A 121 -27.56 10.19 -1.91
C ALA A 121 -26.19 10.72 -1.43
N LEU A 122 -25.17 10.68 -2.29
CA LEU A 122 -23.85 11.26 -2.03
C LEU A 122 -23.92 12.78 -1.87
N GLU A 123 -24.63 13.48 -2.75
CA GLU A 123 -24.84 14.93 -2.69
C GLU A 123 -25.56 15.35 -1.40
N LYS A 124 -26.66 14.65 -1.05
CA LYS A 124 -27.36 14.86 0.22
C LYS A 124 -26.43 14.70 1.43
N MET A 125 -25.54 13.71 1.39
CA MET A 125 -24.56 13.51 2.45
C MET A 125 -23.49 14.62 2.49
N CYS A 126 -23.03 15.13 1.34
CA CYS A 126 -22.13 16.28 1.25
C CYS A 126 -22.75 17.53 1.86
N VAL A 127 -23.99 17.85 1.49
CA VAL A 127 -24.76 18.98 2.04
C VAL A 127 -24.91 18.85 3.55
N ARG A 128 -25.32 17.67 4.04
CA ARG A 128 -25.51 17.41 5.48
C ARG A 128 -24.24 17.61 6.31
N ARG A 129 -23.06 17.33 5.74
CA ARG A 129 -21.76 17.46 6.43
C ARG A 129 -21.06 18.79 6.14
N ASN A 130 -21.72 19.67 5.39
CA ASN A 130 -21.22 20.96 4.92
C ASN A 130 -19.85 20.83 4.23
N VAL A 131 -19.83 20.02 3.17
CA VAL A 131 -18.63 19.63 2.41
C VAL A 131 -18.91 19.76 0.92
N ARG A 132 -17.93 20.21 0.13
CA ARG A 132 -18.11 20.47 -1.31
C ARG A 132 -17.95 19.23 -2.17
N SER A 133 -17.18 18.23 -1.71
CA SER A 133 -16.93 17.01 -2.48
C SER A 133 -16.74 15.77 -1.60
N ALA A 134 -16.81 14.59 -2.22
CA ALA A 134 -16.59 13.33 -1.54
C ALA A 134 -15.15 13.16 -1.02
N GLU A 135 -14.16 13.80 -1.66
CA GLU A 135 -12.76 13.78 -1.25
C GLU A 135 -12.58 14.46 0.11
N GLU A 136 -13.25 15.60 0.31
CA GLU A 136 -13.24 16.33 1.57
C GLU A 136 -13.98 15.55 2.68
N LEU A 137 -14.99 14.73 2.33
CA LEU A 137 -15.64 13.83 3.29
C LEU A 137 -14.65 12.81 3.87
N VAL A 138 -13.66 12.41 3.08
CA VAL A 138 -12.60 11.52 3.54
C VAL A 138 -11.48 12.28 4.25
N SER A 139 -11.17 13.51 3.82
CA SER A 139 -10.07 14.30 4.40
C SER A 139 -10.32 14.70 5.86
N LYS A 140 -11.58 14.96 6.26
CA LYS A 140 -11.93 15.29 7.65
C LYS A 140 -11.55 14.20 8.67
N LYS A 141 -11.37 12.93 8.25
CA LYS A 141 -10.84 11.85 9.11
C LYS A 141 -9.32 11.68 9.04
N ASN A 142 -8.68 12.21 7.99
CA ASN A 142 -7.25 12.16 7.79
C ASN A 142 -6.60 13.48 8.19
N THR A 143 -6.68 13.85 9.47
CA THR A 143 -5.70 14.76 10.08
C THR A 143 -4.34 14.07 10.26
N VAL A 144 -3.95 13.21 9.31
CA VAL A 144 -2.62 12.65 9.26
C VAL A 144 -1.77 13.76 8.67
N LYS A 145 -1.05 14.49 9.54
CA LYS A 145 -0.04 15.44 9.09
C LYS A 145 0.80 14.78 8.00
N PRO A 146 1.02 15.45 6.86
CA PRO A 146 1.73 14.86 5.74
C PRO A 146 3.08 14.35 6.25
N LYS A 147 3.29 13.03 6.10
CA LYS A 147 4.43 12.36 6.74
C LYS A 147 5.69 12.61 5.91
N PRO A 148 6.81 12.98 6.55
CA PRO A 148 8.08 13.10 5.85
C PRO A 148 8.48 11.75 5.26
N ARG A 149 9.25 11.80 4.17
CA ARG A 149 9.74 10.61 3.49
C ARG A 149 11.19 10.38 3.92
N PHE A 150 11.47 9.20 4.47
CA PHE A 150 12.81 8.87 4.94
C PHE A 150 13.58 8.10 3.88
N LEU A 151 14.86 8.40 3.78
CA LEU A 151 15.78 7.83 2.81
C LEU A 151 17.07 7.47 3.54
N ARG A 152 17.57 6.25 3.35
CA ARG A 152 18.86 5.82 3.90
C ARG A 152 19.90 5.80 2.78
N VAL A 153 21.05 6.39 3.03
CA VAL A 153 22.18 6.40 2.09
C VAL A 153 22.90 5.05 2.15
N ASN A 154 23.24 4.52 0.97
CA ASN A 154 24.07 3.34 0.85
C ASN A 154 25.55 3.75 0.87
N THR A 155 26.14 3.76 2.06
CA THR A 155 27.54 4.16 2.26
C THR A 155 28.57 3.25 1.57
N LEU A 156 28.15 2.07 1.10
CA LEU A 156 28.99 1.20 0.26
C LEU A 156 29.13 1.70 -1.19
N ARG A 157 28.25 2.62 -1.63
CA ARG A 157 28.18 3.10 -3.01
C ARG A 157 28.35 4.61 -3.16
N THR A 158 28.08 5.39 -2.12
CA THR A 158 28.12 6.85 -2.16
C THR A 158 28.29 7.42 -0.75
N THR A 159 28.51 8.73 -0.64
CA THR A 159 28.58 9.44 0.64
C THR A 159 27.29 10.21 0.90
N THR A 160 26.99 10.43 2.18
CA THR A 160 25.79 11.15 2.60
C THR A 160 25.79 12.59 2.08
N GLU A 161 26.96 13.22 2.06
CA GLU A 161 27.15 14.59 1.56
C GLU A 161 26.85 14.69 0.07
N SER A 162 27.33 13.74 -0.74
CA SER A 162 27.07 13.71 -2.19
C SER A 162 25.58 13.55 -2.50
N VAL A 163 24.89 12.70 -1.74
CA VAL A 163 23.44 12.51 -1.90
C VAL A 163 22.66 13.75 -1.50
N ILE A 164 23.05 14.43 -0.42
CA ILE A 164 22.43 15.68 0.02
C ILE A 164 22.60 16.77 -1.04
N GLU A 165 23.81 16.93 -1.58
CA GLU A 165 24.09 17.92 -2.61
C GLU A 165 23.21 17.70 -3.85
N ASP A 166 23.02 16.44 -4.25
CA ASP A 166 22.22 16.11 -5.42
C ASP A 166 20.72 16.31 -5.18
N LEU A 167 20.21 15.90 -4.01
CA LEU A 167 18.80 16.05 -3.67
C LEU A 167 18.40 17.49 -3.32
N ASN A 168 19.32 18.30 -2.77
CA ASN A 168 19.09 19.71 -2.47
C ASN A 168 18.80 20.56 -3.71
N LYS A 169 19.13 20.07 -4.91
CA LYS A 169 18.74 20.71 -6.18
C LYS A 169 17.23 20.65 -6.43
N ILE A 170 16.53 19.70 -5.80
CA ILE A 170 15.13 19.38 -6.08
C ILE A 170 14.24 19.61 -4.85
N HIS A 171 14.74 19.26 -3.66
CA HIS A 171 13.99 19.34 -2.41
C HIS A 171 14.90 19.74 -1.24
N THR A 172 14.35 20.44 -0.25
CA THR A 172 15.05 20.66 1.02
C THR A 172 15.26 19.32 1.74
N VAL A 173 16.51 18.93 1.97
CA VAL A 173 16.86 17.68 2.65
C VAL A 173 17.47 17.97 4.01
N GLU A 174 16.95 17.30 5.05
CA GLU A 174 17.49 17.35 6.40
C GLU A 174 18.13 16.00 6.76
N LYS A 175 19.16 16.02 7.61
CA LYS A 175 19.70 14.79 8.21
C LYS A 175 18.83 14.38 9.39
N ASP A 176 18.64 13.08 9.59
CA ASP A 176 17.96 12.57 10.78
C ASP A 176 18.89 12.61 12.00
N ASP A 177 18.41 13.16 13.12
CA ASP A 177 19.21 13.30 14.33
C ASP A 177 19.52 11.96 15.04
N LEU A 178 18.71 10.91 14.81
CA LEU A 178 18.78 9.66 15.56
C LEU A 178 19.40 8.51 14.77
N VAL A 179 19.27 8.54 13.44
CA VAL A 179 19.74 7.44 12.58
C VAL A 179 20.82 7.97 11.64
N PRO A 180 22.07 7.48 11.76
CA PRO A 180 23.14 7.84 10.83
C PRO A 180 22.77 7.53 9.38
N ASP A 181 23.23 8.38 8.45
CA ASP A 181 23.01 8.24 7.01
C ASP A 181 21.53 8.19 6.60
N MET A 182 20.62 8.65 7.48
CA MET A 182 19.22 8.82 7.16
C MET A 182 18.93 10.30 6.85
N LEU A 183 18.21 10.49 5.76
CA LEU A 183 17.79 11.77 5.23
C LEU A 183 16.26 11.87 5.28
N VAL A 184 15.79 13.06 5.62
CA VAL A 184 14.38 13.41 5.76
C VAL A 184 14.01 14.33 4.61
N LEU A 185 13.05 13.91 3.81
CA LEU A 185 12.52 14.67 2.67
C LEU A 185 11.10 15.17 2.96
N PRO A 186 10.68 16.25 2.29
CA PRO A 186 9.34 16.77 2.39
C PRO A 186 8.29 15.70 2.04
N PRO A 187 7.09 15.78 2.62
CA PRO A 187 6.02 14.88 2.24
C PRO A 187 5.68 14.97 0.75
N GLY A 188 5.38 13.83 0.13
CA GLY A 188 4.97 13.78 -1.28
C GLY A 188 6.12 13.72 -2.30
N THR A 189 7.38 13.90 -1.88
CA THR A 189 8.54 13.67 -2.75
C THR A 189 8.53 12.25 -3.33
N ASP A 190 8.64 12.12 -4.66
CA ASP A 190 8.74 10.82 -5.33
C ASP A 190 10.14 10.64 -5.92
N LEU A 191 10.86 9.62 -5.43
CA LEU A 191 12.20 9.26 -5.90
C LEU A 191 12.23 7.89 -6.58
N HIS A 192 11.08 7.25 -6.81
CA HIS A 192 11.04 5.86 -7.31
C HIS A 192 11.77 5.68 -8.65
N ASN A 193 11.78 6.70 -9.50
CA ASN A 193 12.47 6.71 -10.78
C ASN A 193 13.77 7.53 -10.77
N HIS A 194 14.18 8.06 -9.61
CA HIS A 194 15.38 8.88 -9.49
C HIS A 194 16.63 7.99 -9.62
N HIS A 195 17.65 8.47 -10.34
CA HIS A 195 18.89 7.73 -10.56
C HIS A 195 19.52 7.23 -9.25
N LEU A 196 19.49 8.01 -8.16
CA LEU A 196 19.98 7.55 -6.85
C LEU A 196 19.29 6.27 -6.34
N VAL A 197 17.99 6.11 -6.58
CA VAL A 197 17.23 4.93 -6.17
C VAL A 197 17.48 3.78 -7.14
N MET A 198 17.43 4.05 -8.45
CA MET A 198 17.64 3.05 -9.50
C MET A 198 19.06 2.46 -9.46
N ASP A 199 20.05 3.31 -9.18
CA ASP A 199 21.44 2.94 -9.00
C ASP A 199 21.70 2.38 -7.59
N GLY A 200 20.69 2.16 -6.74
CA GLY A 200 20.88 1.59 -5.41
C GLY A 200 21.85 2.38 -4.49
N LYS A 201 22.03 3.68 -4.75
CA LYS A 201 22.79 4.61 -3.91
C LYS A 201 22.00 5.01 -2.66
N VAL A 202 20.68 4.94 -2.74
CA VAL A 202 19.78 5.30 -1.63
C VAL A 202 18.58 4.35 -1.55
N PHE A 203 18.03 4.17 -0.35
CA PHE A 203 16.88 3.31 -0.09
C PHE A 203 15.76 4.10 0.60
N LEU A 204 14.53 3.99 0.08
CA LEU A 204 13.34 4.57 0.74
C LEU A 204 12.95 3.72 1.95
N GLN A 205 12.86 4.34 3.13
CA GLN A 205 12.61 3.64 4.40
C GLN A 205 11.54 4.34 5.25
N VAL A 206 11.06 3.66 6.29
CA VAL A 206 10.11 4.22 7.28
C VAL A 206 10.81 4.29 8.64
N LYS A 207 10.85 5.48 9.27
CA LYS A 207 11.58 5.74 10.53
C LYS A 207 11.04 4.97 11.74
N TYR A 208 9.73 4.82 11.88
CA TYR A 208 9.09 4.20 13.07
C TYR A 208 9.52 2.76 13.34
N LEU A 209 9.89 2.03 12.28
CA LEU A 209 10.36 0.66 12.41
C LEU A 209 11.74 0.56 13.08
N MET A 210 12.56 1.61 13.00
CA MET A 210 13.90 1.63 13.61
C MET A 210 13.85 1.88 15.11
N LEU A 211 12.94 2.77 15.57
CA LEU A 211 12.83 3.10 16.99
C LEU A 211 12.22 1.96 17.81
N LEU A 212 11.21 1.26 17.27
CA LEU A 212 10.57 0.13 17.94
C LEU A 212 11.54 -1.04 18.16
N GLN A 213 12.53 -1.20 17.27
CA GLN A 213 13.43 -2.34 17.32
C GLN A 213 14.63 -2.09 18.25
N ASN A 214 15.07 -0.84 18.45
CA ASN A 214 16.08 -0.45 19.44
C ASN A 214 15.59 -0.66 20.89
N LEU A 215 14.28 -0.52 21.14
CA LEU A 215 13.65 -0.82 22.42
C LEU A 215 13.45 -2.33 22.66
N LEU A 216 13.25 -3.12 21.60
CA LEU A 216 12.97 -4.57 21.68
C LEU A 216 14.23 -5.45 21.67
N LEU A 217 15.40 -4.90 21.38
CA LEU A 217 16.66 -5.65 21.31
C LEU A 217 17.23 -6.10 22.66
N ASN A 218 16.62 -5.70 23.78
CA ASN A 218 17.06 -6.16 25.08
C ASN A 218 16.56 -7.56 25.46
N ASP A 219 15.66 -8.21 24.70
CA ASP A 219 15.13 -9.51 25.15
C ASP A 219 14.68 -10.56 24.13
N LEU A 220 14.82 -10.41 22.80
CA LEU A 220 14.37 -11.48 21.89
C LEU A 220 15.31 -11.76 20.70
N ARG A 221 15.79 -13.01 20.66
CA ARG A 221 16.51 -13.64 19.54
C ARG A 221 15.61 -13.67 18.29
N LEU A 222 15.89 -12.81 17.30
CA LEU A 222 15.20 -12.79 16.02
C LEU A 222 16.16 -13.23 14.90
N ILE A 223 15.96 -14.44 14.36
CA ILE A 223 16.72 -15.01 13.23
C ILE A 223 16.01 -14.65 11.92
N ILE A 224 16.74 -14.15 10.90
CA ILE A 224 16.19 -13.76 9.58
C ILE A 224 17.03 -14.36 8.44
N VAL A 225 16.35 -14.89 7.41
CA VAL A 225 16.91 -15.57 6.21
C VAL A 225 16.70 -14.74 4.93
N ILE A 226 17.70 -14.72 4.04
CA ILE A 226 17.72 -14.00 2.75
C ILE A 226 18.17 -14.97 1.63
N ALA A 227 17.43 -15.03 0.51
CA ALA A 227 17.73 -15.86 -0.67
C ALA A 227 18.30 -15.03 -1.84
N PHE A 228 19.13 -15.63 -2.71
CA PHE A 228 19.89 -14.93 -3.76
C PHE A 228 19.71 -15.55 -5.18
N SER A 229 19.88 -14.71 -6.21
CA SER A 229 19.99 -15.08 -7.64
C SER A 229 21.25 -14.41 -8.24
N PRO A 230 21.98 -15.02 -9.20
CA PRO A 230 23.43 -14.86 -9.31
C PRO A 230 23.96 -13.56 -9.92
N HIS A 231 23.14 -12.64 -10.42
CA HIS A 231 23.62 -11.45 -11.16
C HIS A 231 23.07 -10.10 -10.70
N LEU A 232 22.54 -10.02 -9.47
CA LEU A 232 22.07 -8.75 -8.93
C LEU A 232 22.19 -8.74 -7.41
N TYR A 233 22.96 -7.81 -6.86
CA TYR A 233 23.02 -7.56 -5.42
C TYR A 233 21.68 -6.96 -4.95
N LEU A 234 20.68 -7.82 -4.76
CA LEU A 234 19.36 -7.44 -4.29
C LEU A 234 19.28 -7.68 -2.78
N PHE A 235 19.43 -6.63 -1.98
CA PHE A 235 19.10 -6.66 -0.55
C PHE A 235 17.57 -6.62 -0.40
N LEU A 236 16.93 -7.78 -0.34
CA LEU A 236 15.53 -7.88 0.08
C LEU A 236 15.46 -7.88 1.61
N GLN A 237 15.56 -6.68 2.17
CA GLN A 237 15.30 -6.47 3.58
C GLN A 237 13.78 -6.41 3.78
N GLY A 238 13.24 -7.33 4.57
CA GLY A 238 11.83 -7.26 4.97
C GLY A 238 11.52 -5.91 5.63
N LYS A 239 10.25 -5.50 5.62
CA LYS A 239 9.74 -4.29 6.29
C LYS A 239 9.94 -4.28 7.81
N ALA A 240 10.81 -5.13 8.38
CA ALA A 240 11.06 -5.30 9.80
C ALA A 240 12.55 -5.41 10.17
N SER A 241 13.54 -5.21 9.28
CA SER A 241 14.93 -5.63 9.62
C SER A 241 16.06 -4.70 9.19
N CYS A 242 15.84 -3.39 9.26
CA CYS A 242 16.86 -2.37 8.94
C CYS A 242 17.89 -2.09 10.03
N MET A 243 17.68 -2.66 11.22
CA MET A 243 18.57 -2.48 12.36
C MET A 243 19.67 -3.54 12.45
N VAL A 244 19.53 -4.67 11.75
CA VAL A 244 20.53 -5.75 11.76
C VAL A 244 21.86 -5.24 11.23
N ALA A 245 21.87 -4.42 10.16
CA ALA A 245 23.10 -3.85 9.62
C ALA A 245 23.74 -2.78 10.54
N VAL A 246 22.93 -2.03 11.31
CA VAL A 246 23.43 -1.02 12.25
C VAL A 246 23.99 -1.67 13.52
N ALA A 247 23.28 -2.66 14.06
CA ALA A 247 23.72 -3.41 15.24
C ALA A 247 24.94 -4.30 14.96
N LEU A 248 25.05 -4.87 13.76
CA LEU A 248 26.16 -5.77 13.40
C LEU A 248 27.39 -5.04 12.84
N CYS A 249 27.29 -3.77 12.45
CA CYS A 249 28.38 -2.94 11.92
C CYS A 249 29.36 -3.71 10.99
N PRO A 250 28.88 -4.36 9.91
CA PRO A 250 29.72 -5.23 9.10
C PRO A 250 30.83 -4.45 8.39
N LYS A 251 32.07 -4.94 8.45
CA LYS A 251 33.23 -4.29 7.84
C LYS A 251 33.38 -4.73 6.36
N PRO A 252 34.01 -3.90 5.52
CA PRO A 252 34.36 -4.28 4.16
C PRO A 252 35.09 -5.65 4.13
N GLY A 253 34.58 -6.60 3.34
CA GLY A 253 35.15 -7.95 3.20
C GLY A 253 34.47 -9.06 4.01
N TRP A 254 33.46 -8.76 4.84
CA TRP A 254 32.69 -9.78 5.55
C TRP A 254 31.85 -10.65 4.59
N LYS A 255 31.86 -11.97 4.80
CA LYS A 255 31.08 -12.95 4.02
C LYS A 255 29.85 -13.41 4.81
N VAL A 256 28.69 -13.42 4.16
CA VAL A 256 27.42 -13.86 4.74
C VAL A 256 27.21 -15.34 4.42
N SER A 257 27.07 -16.18 5.45
CA SER A 257 26.78 -17.61 5.31
C SER A 257 25.27 -17.85 5.40
N ALA A 258 24.69 -18.49 4.40
CA ALA A 258 23.28 -18.87 4.40
C ALA A 258 23.07 -20.18 5.19
N PHE A 259 22.09 -20.21 6.09
CA PHE A 259 21.50 -21.44 6.59
C PHE A 259 20.23 -21.74 5.80
N ASP A 260 20.19 -22.93 5.20
CA ASP A 260 19.02 -23.45 4.51
C ASP A 260 17.98 -23.94 5.54
N LEU A 261 16.90 -23.17 5.72
CA LEU A 261 15.82 -23.51 6.64
C LEU A 261 15.03 -24.77 6.22
N THR A 262 15.20 -25.27 4.99
CA THR A 262 14.55 -26.52 4.58
C THR A 262 15.17 -27.76 5.25
N LYS A 263 16.34 -27.61 5.92
CA LYS A 263 17.00 -28.68 6.69
C LYS A 263 16.82 -28.58 8.21
N LEU A 264 16.11 -27.56 8.70
CA LEU A 264 15.74 -27.48 10.12
C LEU A 264 14.39 -28.18 10.32
N ASN A 265 14.45 -29.49 10.58
CA ASN A 265 13.35 -30.22 11.20
C ASN A 265 13.16 -29.64 12.61
N ILE A 266 12.29 -28.64 12.72
CA ILE A 266 11.80 -28.16 14.00
C ILE A 266 10.54 -28.97 14.30
N GLN A 267 10.69 -29.98 15.16
CA GLN A 267 9.57 -30.58 15.90
C GLN A 267 9.06 -29.59 16.95
#